data_AF-A0A9E5DMN4-F1
#
_entry.id   AF-A0A9E5DMN4-F1
#
_cell.length_a   1.000
_cell.length_b   1.000
_cell.length_c   1.000
_cell.angle_alpha   90.00
_cell.angle_beta   90.00
_cell.angle_gamma   90.00
#
_symmetry.space_group_name_H-M   'P 1'
#
loop_
_entity.id
_entity.type
_entity.pdbx_description
1 polymer ?
#
loop_
_entity_poly.entity_id
_entity_poly.type
_entity_poly.pdbx_seq_one_letter_code
_entity_poly.pdbx_strand_id
1 'polypeptide(L)'
;MVAAQSGPTTAKKGDNVTITYKITNNGNEQVANVKISSQDFEQTVGTLNPGETRTFTHQIHIPTDKEVQEDFGANATVSNPFYIGGFSVSFTDTSGAKHSVLSNSLNINLS
;
A
#
# COMPACT_ATOMS: atom_id res chain seq x y z
N MET A 1 8.34 9.73 10.18
CA MET A 1 7.17 9.00 9.65
C MET A 1 7.55 7.55 9.44
N VAL A 2 6.67 6.61 9.79
CA VAL A 2 6.79 5.20 9.42
C VAL A 2 5.53 4.78 8.67
N ALA A 3 5.71 4.05 7.58
CA ALA A 3 4.64 3.51 6.75
C ALA A 3 4.80 1.98 6.67
N ALA A 4 3.72 1.25 6.85
CA ALA A 4 3.70 -0.19 6.73
C ALA A 4 2.39 -0.65 6.09
N GLN A 5 2.45 -1.75 5.35
CA GLN A 5 1.27 -2.46 4.89
C GLN A 5 1.33 -3.92 5.28
N SER A 6 0.15 -4.51 5.46
CA SER A 6 -0.03 -5.94 5.74
C SER A 6 -1.23 -6.48 4.98
N GLY A 7 -1.18 -7.78 4.69
CA GLY A 7 -2.24 -8.51 4.01
C GLY A 7 -2.12 -10.00 4.32
N PRO A 8 -2.93 -10.85 3.69
CA PRO A 8 -2.79 -12.28 3.83
C PRO A 8 -1.45 -12.75 3.23
N THR A 9 -0.89 -13.82 3.77
CA THR A 9 0.32 -14.47 3.24
C THR A 9 0.02 -15.48 2.14
N THR A 10 -1.24 -15.89 2.02
CA THR A 10 -1.75 -16.81 0.99
C THR A 10 -3.11 -16.36 0.46
N ALA A 11 -3.41 -16.67 -0.80
CA ALA A 11 -4.72 -16.42 -1.41
C ALA A 11 -4.93 -17.31 -2.65
N LYS A 12 -6.09 -17.22 -3.29
CA LYS A 12 -6.35 -17.85 -4.59
C LYS A 12 -6.39 -16.79 -5.69
N LYS A 13 -6.09 -17.23 -6.90
CA LYS A 13 -6.38 -16.47 -8.11
C LYS A 13 -7.89 -16.19 -8.19
N GLY A 14 -8.26 -14.95 -8.43
CA GLY A 14 -9.65 -14.45 -8.44
C GLY A 14 -10.15 -13.93 -7.08
N ASP A 15 -9.37 -14.05 -6.00
CA ASP A 15 -9.78 -13.53 -4.69
C ASP A 15 -9.63 -12.00 -4.63
N ASN A 16 -10.56 -11.35 -3.92
CA ASN A 16 -10.37 -9.99 -3.43
C ASN A 16 -9.77 -10.05 -2.02
N VAL A 17 -8.52 -9.60 -1.87
CA VAL A 17 -7.81 -9.57 -0.59
C VAL A 17 -7.83 -8.18 0.02
N THR A 18 -8.06 -8.10 1.33
CA THR A 18 -8.00 -6.83 2.06
C THR A 18 -6.56 -6.55 2.50
N ILE A 19 -6.01 -5.43 2.03
CA ILE A 19 -4.72 -4.90 2.46
C ILE A 19 -4.94 -3.77 3.46
N THR A 20 -4.20 -3.81 4.56
CA THR A 20 -4.21 -2.78 5.60
C THR A 20 -2.98 -1.90 5.47
N TYR A 21 -3.19 -0.59 5.43
CA TYR A 21 -2.18 0.44 5.34
C TYR A 21 -2.11 1.16 6.68
N LYS A 22 -0.92 1.26 7.27
CA LYS A 22 -0.70 1.93 8.55
C LYS A 22 0.37 2.99 8.39
N ILE A 23 0.06 4.20 8.83
CA ILE A 23 1.02 5.30 8.88
C ILE A 23 1.07 5.88 10.29
N THR A 24 2.28 6.10 10.80
CA THR A 24 2.49 6.62 12.16
C THR A 24 3.48 7.78 12.09
N ASN A 25 3.08 8.92 12.66
CA ASN A 25 4.04 9.99 12.95
C ASN A 25 4.85 9.60 14.19
N ASN A 26 5.99 8.94 13.98
CA ASN A 26 6.94 8.59 15.02
C ASN A 26 7.94 9.71 15.36
N GLY A 27 7.70 10.94 14.88
CA GLY A 27 8.45 12.12 15.28
C GLY A 27 7.93 12.74 16.58
N ASN A 28 8.56 13.83 16.98
CA ASN A 28 8.20 14.62 18.17
C ASN A 28 7.34 15.87 17.86
N GLU A 29 7.15 16.19 16.59
CA GLU A 29 6.37 17.35 16.14
C GLU A 29 5.21 16.94 15.23
N GLN A 30 4.18 17.79 15.16
CA GLN A 30 3.07 17.59 14.23
C GLN A 30 3.56 17.74 12.79
N VAL A 31 3.06 16.88 11.90
CA VAL A 31 3.29 16.98 10.45
C VAL A 31 1.99 17.31 9.74
N ALA A 32 2.09 18.03 8.62
CA ALA A 32 0.95 18.46 7.81
C ALA A 32 1.06 17.94 6.37
N ASN A 33 -0.01 18.14 5.60
CA ASN A 33 -0.12 17.72 4.20
C ASN A 33 0.26 16.25 3.98
N VAL A 34 -0.09 15.40 4.93
CA VAL A 34 0.18 13.97 4.86
C VAL A 34 -0.67 13.38 3.74
N LYS A 35 -0.01 12.78 2.75
CA LYS A 35 -0.64 12.16 1.58
C LYS A 35 -0.03 10.79 1.31
N ILE A 36 -0.89 9.81 1.08
CA ILE A 36 -0.54 8.49 0.60
C ILE A 36 -0.67 8.47 -0.92
N SER A 37 0.31 7.88 -1.60
CA SER A 37 0.24 7.51 -3.01
C SER A 37 0.66 6.06 -3.16
N SER A 38 -0.25 5.24 -3.69
CA SER A 38 -0.02 3.84 -4.05
C SER A 38 -0.23 3.65 -5.56
N GLN A 39 -0.02 2.43 -6.05
CA GLN A 39 -0.28 2.09 -7.44
C GLN A 39 -1.77 2.20 -7.82
N ASP A 40 -2.68 2.01 -6.86
CA ASP A 40 -4.13 1.86 -7.10
C ASP A 40 -4.94 3.07 -6.60
N PHE A 41 -4.41 3.86 -5.67
CA PHE A 41 -5.12 4.97 -5.05
C PHE A 41 -4.21 6.06 -4.51
N GLU A 42 -4.76 7.25 -4.38
CA GLU A 42 -4.20 8.35 -3.60
C GLU A 42 -5.16 8.74 -2.47
N GLN A 43 -4.61 9.10 -1.31
CA GLN A 43 -5.41 9.48 -0.15
C GLN A 43 -4.77 10.66 0.58
N THR A 44 -5.52 11.74 0.77
CA THR A 44 -5.12 12.82 1.68
C THR A 44 -5.50 12.43 3.11
N VAL A 45 -4.54 12.50 4.03
CA VAL A 45 -4.72 12.21 5.45
C VAL A 45 -4.81 13.49 6.27
N GLY A 46 -4.13 14.56 5.83
CA GLY A 46 -4.15 15.86 6.50
C GLY A 46 -2.98 16.02 7.48
N THR A 47 -3.27 16.15 8.77
CA THR A 47 -2.25 16.32 9.81
C THR A 47 -2.12 15.08 10.68
N LEU A 48 -0.92 14.82 11.20
CA LEU A 48 -0.70 13.80 12.24
C LEU A 48 0.10 14.37 13.39
N ASN A 49 -0.45 14.28 14.60
CA ASN A 49 0.25 14.63 15.82
C ASN A 49 1.36 13.62 16.14
N PRO A 50 2.33 13.97 17.01
CA PRO A 50 3.32 13.02 17.50
C PRO A 50 2.66 11.76 18.08
N GLY A 51 3.10 10.59 17.65
CA GLY A 51 2.55 9.28 18.03
C GLY A 51 1.23 8.91 17.36
N GLU A 52 0.57 9.83 16.65
CA GLU A 52 -0.69 9.54 15.97
C GLU A 52 -0.49 8.52 14.84
N THR A 53 -1.43 7.58 14.76
CA THR A 53 -1.47 6.56 13.73
C THR A 53 -2.78 6.64 12.97
N ARG A 54 -2.71 6.51 11.64
CA ARG A 54 -3.89 6.29 10.79
C ARG A 54 -3.79 4.95 10.09
N THR A 55 -4.93 4.28 10.00
CA THR A 55 -5.07 2.97 9.39
C THR A 55 -6.16 3.04 8.32
N PHE A 56 -5.89 2.48 7.16
CA PHE A 56 -6.80 2.38 6.03
C PHE A 56 -6.82 0.95 5.50
N THR A 57 -7.87 0.60 4.78
CA THR A 57 -7.99 -0.71 4.13
C THR A 57 -8.43 -0.54 2.70
N HIS A 58 -7.80 -1.27 1.78
CA HIS A 58 -8.25 -1.39 0.40
C HIS A 58 -8.38 -2.85 0.01
N GLN A 59 -9.36 -3.15 -0.84
CA GLN A 59 -9.43 -4.46 -1.48
C GLN A 59 -8.61 -4.44 -2.77
N ILE A 60 -7.83 -5.49 -2.97
CA ILE A 60 -7.06 -5.74 -4.18
C ILE A 60 -7.53 -7.06 -4.78
N HIS A 61 -7.90 -7.03 -6.06
CA HIS A 61 -8.24 -8.22 -6.82
C HIS A 61 -6.96 -8.94 -7.26
N ILE A 62 -6.83 -10.22 -6.92
CA ILE A 62 -5.79 -11.08 -7.47
C ILE A 62 -6.34 -11.65 -8.77
N PRO A 63 -5.74 -11.36 -9.93
CA PRO A 63 -6.27 -11.85 -11.19
C PRO A 63 -6.17 -13.38 -11.29
N THR A 64 -6.96 -13.93 -12.20
CA THR A 64 -6.86 -15.30 -12.70
C THR A 64 -5.91 -15.37 -13.89
N ASP A 65 -5.38 -16.57 -14.18
CA ASP A 65 -4.59 -16.76 -15.41
C ASP A 65 -5.41 -16.41 -16.65
N LYS A 66 -6.72 -16.71 -16.64
CA LYS A 66 -7.61 -16.35 -17.75
C LYS A 66 -7.69 -14.84 -17.95
N GLU A 67 -7.88 -14.07 -16.88
CA GLU A 67 -7.94 -12.60 -16.95
C GLU A 67 -6.63 -12.02 -17.51
N VAL A 68 -5.46 -12.47 -17.04
CA VAL A 68 -4.19 -11.97 -17.61
C VAL A 68 -3.95 -12.48 -19.03
N GLN A 69 -4.48 -13.64 -19.43
CA GLN A 69 -4.37 -14.13 -20.80
C GLN A 69 -5.21 -13.34 -21.80
N GLU A 70 -6.33 -12.77 -21.36
CA GLU A 70 -7.17 -11.89 -22.19
C GLU A 70 -6.40 -10.61 -22.58
N ASP A 71 -5.57 -10.09 -21.69
CA ASP A 71 -4.79 -8.86 -21.92
C ASP A 71 -3.38 -9.13 -22.52
N PHE A 72 -2.72 -10.21 -22.10
CA PHE A 72 -1.30 -10.45 -22.39
C PHE A 72 -1.03 -11.72 -23.21
N GLY A 73 -2.08 -12.44 -23.64
CA GLY A 73 -2.01 -13.60 -24.52
C GLY A 73 -1.96 -14.96 -23.81
N ALA A 74 -2.19 -16.04 -24.55
CA ALA A 74 -2.47 -17.38 -24.02
C ALA A 74 -1.38 -18.00 -23.12
N ASN A 75 -0.14 -17.49 -23.18
CA ASN A 75 0.97 -17.97 -22.35
C ASN A 75 1.17 -17.15 -21.07
N ALA A 76 0.38 -16.08 -20.86
CA ALA A 76 0.47 -15.27 -19.66
C ALA A 76 -0.02 -16.05 -18.43
N THR A 77 0.65 -15.83 -17.30
CA THR A 77 0.28 -16.40 -16.01
C THR A 77 0.46 -15.35 -14.92
N VAL A 78 -0.35 -15.45 -13.88
CA VAL A 78 -0.22 -14.62 -12.69
C VAL A 78 0.98 -15.08 -11.89
N SER A 79 1.83 -14.13 -11.48
CA SER A 79 3.03 -14.43 -10.71
C SER A 79 2.69 -15.11 -9.40
N ASN A 80 3.50 -16.08 -9.00
CA ASN A 80 3.41 -16.73 -7.70
C ASN A 80 4.81 -16.75 -7.04
N PRO A 81 5.04 -15.97 -5.97
CA PRO A 81 4.06 -15.16 -5.25
C PRO A 81 3.49 -13.99 -6.07
N PHE A 82 2.27 -13.60 -5.74
CA PHE A 82 1.68 -12.34 -6.19
C PHE A 82 2.32 -11.19 -5.41
N TYR A 83 2.95 -10.27 -6.14
CA TYR A 83 3.70 -9.16 -5.55
C TYR A 83 2.84 -7.90 -5.52
N ILE A 84 2.73 -7.28 -4.35
CA ILE A 84 2.12 -5.95 -4.19
C ILE A 84 3.22 -4.98 -3.78
N GLY A 85 3.43 -3.97 -4.61
CA GLY A 85 4.42 -2.91 -4.36
C GLY A 85 4.14 -2.14 -3.08
N GLY A 86 5.14 -1.42 -2.58
CA GLY A 86 4.95 -0.48 -1.47
C GLY A 86 4.15 0.76 -1.89
N PHE A 87 3.63 1.48 -0.90
CA PHE A 87 3.08 2.82 -1.07
C PHE A 87 4.04 3.87 -0.51
N SER A 88 3.89 5.11 -0.97
CA SER A 88 4.64 6.25 -0.46
C SER A 88 3.77 7.14 0.42
N VAL A 89 4.39 7.76 1.42
CA VAL A 89 3.76 8.77 2.27
C VAL A 89 4.59 10.04 2.21
N SER A 90 4.03 11.08 1.62
CA SER A 90 4.61 12.42 1.66
C SER A 90 4.01 13.26 2.78
N PHE A 91 4.79 14.15 3.37
CA PHE A 91 4.35 15.06 4.43
C PHE A 91 5.25 16.30 4.51
N THR A 92 4.78 17.34 5.20
CA THR A 92 5.53 18.57 5.48
C THR A 92 5.76 18.67 6.99
N ASP A 93 7.01 18.94 7.39
CA ASP A 93 7.33 19.21 8.80
C ASP A 93 7.03 20.68 9.19
N THR A 94 7.25 21.02 10.45
CA THR A 94 6.98 22.36 10.99
C THR A 94 7.88 23.45 10.40
N SER A 95 9.07 23.10 9.88
CA SER A 95 9.96 24.02 9.17
C SER A 95 9.50 24.33 7.74
N GLY A 96 8.49 23.59 7.25
CA GLY A 96 8.00 23.67 5.88
C GLY A 96 8.74 22.73 4.91
N ALA A 97 9.70 21.93 5.40
CA ALA A 97 10.40 20.98 4.56
C ALA A 97 9.50 19.79 4.23
N LYS A 98 9.60 19.32 2.98
CA LYS A 98 8.83 18.17 2.47
C LYS A 98 9.66 16.90 2.57
N HIS A 99 9.00 15.85 3.02
CA HIS A 99 9.58 14.52 3.23
C HIS A 99 8.73 13.46 2.55
N SER A 100 9.36 12.30 2.29
CA SER A 100 8.66 11.11 1.82
C SER A 100 9.26 9.86 2.46
N VAL A 101 8.41 8.87 2.75
CA VAL A 101 8.82 7.53 3.19
C VAL A 101 8.11 6.47 2.36
N LEU A 102 8.74 5.32 2.20
CA LEU A 102 8.17 4.16 1.51
C LEU A 102 7.75 3.10 2.54
N SER A 103 6.68 2.37 2.24
CA SER A 103 6.31 1.18 3.00
C SER A 103 7.08 -0.06 2.53
N ASN A 104 6.92 -1.16 3.27
CA ASN A 104 7.25 -2.49 2.76
C ASN A 104 6.37 -2.89 1.56
N SER A 105 6.82 -3.88 0.79
CA SER A 105 6.00 -4.63 -0.17
C SER A 105 5.35 -5.86 0.47
N LEU A 106 4.44 -6.52 -0.24
CA LEU A 106 3.83 -7.79 0.16
C LEU A 106 4.08 -8.87 -0.89
N ASN A 107 4.28 -10.10 -0.42
CA ASN A 107 4.30 -11.32 -1.23
C ASN A 107 3.16 -12.22 -0.75
N ILE A 108 2.27 -12.59 -1.65
CA ILE A 108 1.12 -13.47 -1.36
C ILE A 108 1.30 -14.75 -2.16
N ASN A 109 1.49 -15.88 -1.48
CA ASN A 109 1.61 -17.17 -2.16
C ASN A 109 0.24 -17.62 -2.66
N LEU A 110 0.14 -17.95 -3.94
CA LEU A 110 -1.11 -18.37 -4.56
C LEU A 110 -1.26 -19.89 -4.53
N SER A 111 -2.46 -20.38 -4.21
CA SER A 111 -2.85 -21.79 -4.27
C SER A 111 -3.79 -22.09 -5.43
#